data_AF-A0A2M7XZ30-F1
#
_entry.id   AF-A0A2M7XZ30-F1
#
_cell.length_a   1.000
_cell.length_b   1.000
_cell.length_c   1.000
_cell.angle_alpha   90.00
_cell.angle_beta   90.00
_cell.angle_gamma   90.00
#
_symmetry.space_group_name_H-M   'P 1'
#
loop_
_entity.id
_entity.type
_entity.pdbx_description
1 polymer ?
#
loop_
_entity_poly.entity_id
_entity_poly.type
_entity_poly.pdbx_seq_one_letter_code
_entity_poly.pdbx_strand_id
1 'polypeptide(L)'
;GGKFILSLFFFKLTFVSFYLGAVWATNKINKNMALVIATHPLIIIEGLNTPHNDLIAMSLGLIGVYLLFNKKIWSRALFIISGLIKYSTLPILILSKKNKWLNILAFIGTLIPLYYLTFYSEIQPWYFLILFIFLPIFPNLIKKIELFLMGLICSYFPYIFLGGWNSPDKVAMKHQIIIYFFIANITYFIISQCYRVFLRTQRNI
;
A
#
# COMPACT_ATOMS: atom_id res chain seq x y z
N GLY A 1 11.01 -14.48 -31.66
CA GLY A 1 10.39 -15.42 -30.72
C GLY A 1 11.16 -15.53 -29.41
N GLY A 2 12.29 -16.25 -29.36
CA GLY A 2 12.97 -16.62 -28.11
C GLY A 2 13.40 -15.48 -27.18
N LYS A 3 13.92 -14.37 -27.73
CA LYS A 3 14.33 -13.20 -26.91
C LYS A 3 13.15 -12.54 -26.17
N PHE A 4 11.95 -12.58 -26.75
CA PHE A 4 10.74 -12.02 -26.13
C PHE A 4 10.28 -12.87 -24.94
N ILE A 5 10.23 -14.19 -25.11
CA ILE A 5 9.83 -15.12 -24.03
C ILE A 5 10.80 -14.99 -22.85
N LEU A 6 12.11 -14.95 -23.14
CA LEU A 6 13.13 -14.81 -22.11
C LEU A 6 13.02 -13.47 -21.38
N SER A 7 12.79 -12.37 -22.11
CA SER A 7 12.57 -11.05 -21.52
C SER A 7 11.32 -11.00 -20.64
N LEU A 8 10.19 -11.56 -21.10
CA LEU A 8 8.95 -11.65 -20.32
C LEU A 8 9.14 -12.47 -19.04
N PHE A 9 9.86 -13.58 -19.13
CA PHE A 9 10.19 -14.42 -17.99
C PHE A 9 11.02 -13.66 -16.95
N PHE A 10 12.13 -13.03 -17.36
CA PHE A 10 12.97 -12.26 -16.44
C PHE A 10 12.22 -11.07 -15.85
N PHE A 11 11.38 -10.39 -16.63
CA PHE A 11 10.54 -9.31 -16.15
C PHE A 11 9.61 -9.81 -15.03
N LYS A 12 8.84 -10.89 -15.23
CA LYS A 12 7.99 -11.46 -14.17
C LYS A 12 8.80 -11.94 -12.97
N LEU A 13 9.96 -12.58 -13.20
CA LEU A 13 10.83 -13.05 -12.14
C LEU A 13 11.28 -11.90 -11.24
N THR A 14 11.60 -10.73 -11.80
CA THR A 14 11.95 -9.54 -11.01
C THR A 14 10.84 -9.15 -10.03
N PHE A 15 9.59 -9.06 -10.46
CA PHE A 15 8.47 -8.70 -9.57
C PHE A 15 8.22 -9.76 -8.50
N VAL A 16 8.33 -11.06 -8.86
CA VAL A 16 8.23 -12.15 -7.90
C VAL A 16 9.36 -12.07 -6.87
N SER A 17 10.60 -11.80 -7.28
CA SER A 17 11.73 -11.64 -6.35
C SER A 17 11.52 -10.48 -5.38
N PHE A 18 11.04 -9.32 -5.85
CA PHE A 18 10.74 -8.19 -4.97
C PHE A 18 9.57 -8.49 -4.03
N TYR A 19 8.48 -9.07 -4.54
CA TYR A 19 7.38 -9.51 -3.69
C TYR A 19 7.84 -10.47 -2.57
N LEU A 20 8.61 -11.51 -2.91
CA LEU A 20 9.15 -12.45 -1.92
C LEU A 20 10.12 -11.75 -0.96
N GLY A 21 10.91 -10.79 -1.44
CA GLY A 21 11.78 -9.95 -0.61
C GLY A 21 10.99 -9.14 0.43
N ALA A 22 9.86 -8.56 0.04
CA ALA A 22 8.96 -7.82 0.93
C ALA A 22 8.36 -8.73 2.01
N VAL A 23 7.86 -9.91 1.62
CA VAL A 23 7.32 -10.92 2.54
C VAL A 23 8.41 -11.39 3.51
N TRP A 24 9.60 -11.72 3.01
CA TRP A 24 10.73 -12.14 3.83
C TRP A 24 11.14 -11.07 4.84
N ALA A 25 11.32 -9.83 4.41
CA ALA A 25 11.74 -8.73 5.28
C ALA A 25 10.72 -8.50 6.40
N THR A 26 9.44 -8.52 6.05
CA THR A 26 8.34 -8.34 7.01
C THR A 26 8.24 -9.54 7.95
N ASN A 27 8.48 -10.76 7.48
CA ASN A 27 8.48 -11.97 8.31
C ASN A 27 9.57 -11.94 9.38
N LYS A 28 10.72 -11.34 9.08
CA LYS A 28 11.79 -11.11 10.06
C LYS A 28 11.42 -10.08 11.14
N ILE A 29 10.39 -9.26 10.91
CA ILE A 29 9.84 -8.32 11.91
C ILE A 29 8.68 -8.98 12.66
N ASN A 30 7.67 -9.48 11.93
CA ASN A 30 6.47 -10.08 12.48
C ASN A 30 5.78 -11.01 11.46
N LYS A 31 5.53 -12.27 11.84
CA LYS A 31 4.90 -13.29 10.98
C LYS A 31 3.49 -12.92 10.52
N ASN A 32 2.68 -12.30 11.38
CA ASN A 32 1.30 -11.92 11.05
C ASN A 32 1.26 -10.80 10.01
N MET A 33 2.18 -9.84 10.11
CA MET A 33 2.31 -8.78 9.10
C MET A 33 2.79 -9.34 7.76
N ALA A 34 3.69 -10.32 7.78
CA ALA A 34 4.15 -10.98 6.56
C ALA A 34 3.01 -11.74 5.87
N LEU A 35 2.13 -12.36 6.65
CA LEU A 35 0.93 -12.99 6.12
C LEU A 35 0.04 -11.95 5.42
N VAL A 36 -0.18 -10.78 6.04
CA VAL A 36 -0.90 -9.67 5.39
C VAL A 36 -0.23 -9.30 4.06
N ILE A 37 1.08 -9.07 4.02
CA ILE A 37 1.78 -8.76 2.76
C ILE A 37 1.64 -9.87 1.72
N ALA A 38 1.71 -11.14 2.15
CA ALA A 38 1.68 -12.29 1.28
C ALA A 38 0.28 -12.64 0.73
N THR A 39 -0.78 -12.23 1.42
CA THR A 39 -2.14 -12.63 1.04
C THR A 39 -3.05 -11.47 0.70
N HIS A 40 -2.61 -10.21 0.87
CA HIS A 40 -3.47 -9.08 0.60
C HIS A 40 -3.80 -9.01 -0.90
N PRO A 41 -5.09 -9.03 -1.30
CA PRO A 41 -5.48 -9.16 -2.70
C PRO A 41 -4.98 -7.98 -3.55
N LEU A 42 -4.90 -6.76 -2.98
CA LEU A 42 -4.32 -5.61 -3.68
C LEU A 42 -2.85 -5.84 -4.07
N ILE A 43 -2.03 -6.44 -3.19
CA ILE A 43 -0.61 -6.71 -3.48
C ILE A 43 -0.48 -7.78 -4.57
N ILE A 44 -1.32 -8.81 -4.53
CA ILE A 44 -1.28 -9.90 -5.51
C ILE A 44 -1.72 -9.39 -6.89
N ILE A 45 -2.85 -8.69 -6.96
CA ILE A 45 -3.43 -8.24 -8.23
C ILE A 45 -2.58 -7.11 -8.84
N GLU A 46 -2.29 -6.05 -8.06
CA GLU A 46 -1.58 -4.85 -8.55
C GLU A 46 -0.06 -4.97 -8.50
N GLY A 47 0.47 -5.92 -7.73
CA GLY A 47 1.91 -6.13 -7.64
C GLY A 47 2.42 -7.23 -8.57
N LEU A 48 1.73 -8.37 -8.61
CA LEU A 48 2.22 -9.56 -9.33
C LEU A 48 1.52 -9.78 -10.67
N ASN A 49 0.20 -9.62 -10.72
CA ASN A 49 -0.55 -9.88 -11.95
C ASN A 49 -0.37 -8.75 -12.97
N THR A 50 -0.53 -7.51 -12.51
CA THR A 50 -0.29 -6.30 -13.29
C THR A 50 0.94 -5.58 -12.74
N PRO A 51 2.17 -5.98 -13.14
CA PRO A 51 3.38 -5.49 -12.49
C PRO A 51 3.59 -3.98 -12.68
N HIS A 52 3.47 -3.25 -11.58
CA HIS A 52 3.80 -1.83 -11.48
C HIS A 52 5.04 -1.62 -10.60
N ASN A 53 5.87 -0.63 -10.96
CA ASN A 53 7.08 -0.27 -10.20
C ASN A 53 6.78 0.08 -8.73
N ASP A 54 5.53 0.42 -8.40
CA ASP A 54 5.02 0.60 -7.05
C ASP A 54 5.29 -0.62 -6.14
N LEU A 55 5.22 -1.86 -6.65
CA LEU A 55 5.58 -3.06 -5.88
C LEU A 55 7.08 -3.08 -5.54
N ILE A 56 7.94 -2.69 -6.49
CA ILE A 56 9.39 -2.66 -6.28
C ILE A 56 9.74 -1.60 -5.22
N ALA A 57 9.17 -0.39 -5.35
CA ALA A 57 9.33 0.66 -4.35
C ALA A 57 8.83 0.22 -2.97
N MET A 58 7.62 -0.36 -2.89
CA MET A 58 7.07 -0.91 -1.66
C MET A 58 8.00 -1.97 -1.03
N SER A 59 8.52 -2.90 -1.84
CA SER A 59 9.42 -3.95 -1.38
C SER A 59 10.73 -3.38 -0.82
N LEU A 60 11.37 -2.47 -1.56
CA LEU A 60 12.60 -1.82 -1.11
C LEU A 60 12.38 -1.02 0.17
N GLY A 61 11.24 -0.33 0.28
CA GLY A 61 10.80 0.32 1.52
C GLY A 61 10.68 -0.66 2.68
N LEU A 62 10.01 -1.81 2.51
CA LEU A 62 9.87 -2.81 3.58
C LEU A 62 11.21 -3.46 3.98
N ILE A 63 12.07 -3.77 3.01
CA ILE A 63 13.43 -4.27 3.30
C ILE A 63 14.22 -3.18 4.06
N GLY A 64 14.10 -1.91 3.64
CA GLY A 64 14.70 -0.77 4.33
C GLY A 64 14.21 -0.64 5.78
N VAL A 65 12.91 -0.82 6.04
CA VAL A 65 12.33 -0.80 7.40
C VAL A 65 12.89 -1.94 8.24
N TYR A 66 13.01 -3.15 7.70
CA TYR A 66 13.68 -4.27 8.37
C TYR A 66 15.14 -3.93 8.75
N LEU A 67 15.91 -3.36 7.83
CA LEU A 67 17.29 -2.94 8.09
C LEU A 67 17.37 -1.81 9.13
N LEU A 68 16.43 -0.86 9.09
CA LEU A 68 16.30 0.24 10.06
C LEU A 68 16.10 -0.31 11.48
N PHE A 69 15.24 -1.32 11.62
CA PHE A 69 14.98 -1.94 12.93
C PHE A 69 16.19 -2.71 13.48
N ASN A 70 17.07 -3.17 12.59
CA ASN A 70 18.33 -3.84 12.92
C ASN A 70 19.56 -2.91 12.93
N LYS A 71 19.35 -1.58 12.91
CA LYS A 71 20.40 -0.54 12.96
C LYS A 71 21.44 -0.64 11.83
N LYS A 72 21.05 -1.10 10.64
CA LYS A 72 21.97 -1.23 9.50
C LYS A 72 21.94 0.03 8.63
N ILE A 73 23.12 0.56 8.29
CA ILE A 73 23.29 1.81 7.50
C ILE A 73 22.63 1.74 6.12
N TRP A 74 22.57 0.53 5.55
CA TRP A 74 21.93 0.25 4.26
C TRP A 74 20.43 0.56 4.21
N SER A 75 19.75 0.77 5.35
CA SER A 75 18.33 1.14 5.36
C SER A 75 18.07 2.44 4.59
N ARG A 76 18.95 3.45 4.75
CA ARG A 76 18.79 4.75 4.10
C ARG A 76 19.02 4.66 2.60
N ALA A 77 20.02 3.88 2.17
CA ALA A 77 20.26 3.63 0.76
C ALA A 77 19.02 3.01 0.08
N LEU A 78 18.39 2.00 0.70
CA LEU A 78 17.17 1.39 0.15
C LEU A 78 15.99 2.37 0.11
N PHE A 79 15.84 3.24 1.11
CA PHE A 79 14.82 4.29 1.09
C PHE A 79 15.06 5.32 -0.03
N ILE A 80 16.31 5.69 -0.29
CA ILE A 80 16.64 6.58 -1.42
C ILE A 80 16.26 5.90 -2.73
N ILE A 81 16.68 4.64 -2.93
CA ILE A 81 16.38 3.89 -4.16
C ILE A 81 14.85 3.74 -4.34
N SER A 82 14.11 3.42 -3.27
CA SER A 82 12.64 3.41 -3.30
C SER A 82 12.08 4.76 -3.77
N GLY A 83 12.55 5.87 -3.19
CA GLY A 83 12.14 7.22 -3.55
C GLY A 83 12.45 7.59 -5.00
N LEU A 84 13.58 7.13 -5.54
CA LEU A 84 13.96 7.34 -6.94
C LEU A 84 13.10 6.52 -7.92
N ILE A 85 12.64 5.33 -7.53
CA ILE A 85 11.69 4.54 -8.33
C ILE A 85 10.31 5.18 -8.28
N LYS A 86 9.89 5.64 -7.10
CA LYS A 86 8.59 6.27 -6.88
C LYS A 86 8.71 7.41 -5.87
N TYR A 87 8.62 8.65 -6.35
CA TYR A 87 8.79 9.85 -5.53
C TYR A 87 7.80 9.95 -4.36
N SER A 88 6.62 9.33 -4.45
CA SER A 88 5.67 9.26 -3.34
C SER A 88 6.22 8.52 -2.10
N THR A 89 7.27 7.72 -2.27
CA THR A 89 7.95 7.04 -1.18
C THR A 89 9.14 7.82 -0.62
N LEU A 90 9.56 8.94 -1.22
CA LEU A 90 10.67 9.76 -0.71
C LEU A 90 10.53 10.15 0.78
N PRO A 91 9.32 10.47 1.30
CA PRO A 91 9.12 10.78 2.72
C PRO A 91 9.51 9.65 3.67
N ILE A 92 9.63 8.39 3.22
CA ILE A 92 10.08 7.30 4.10
C ILE A 92 11.54 7.46 4.54
N LEU A 93 12.31 8.35 3.91
CA LEU A 93 13.70 8.64 4.29
C LEU A 93 13.84 9.07 5.75
N ILE A 94 12.84 9.75 6.31
CA ILE A 94 12.89 10.23 7.69
C ILE A 94 12.38 9.21 8.71
N LEU A 95 11.95 8.01 8.27
CA LEU A 95 11.48 6.96 9.17
C LEU A 95 12.51 6.66 10.27
N SER A 96 12.00 6.41 11.48
CA SER A 96 12.82 6.20 12.67
C SER A 96 12.26 5.08 13.53
N LYS A 97 13.14 4.23 14.06
CA LYS A 97 12.75 3.19 15.02
C LYS A 97 12.18 3.77 16.32
N LYS A 98 12.68 4.94 16.75
CA LYS A 98 12.40 5.51 18.07
C LYS A 98 11.44 6.71 18.02
N ASN A 99 11.50 7.51 16.96
CA ASN A 99 10.78 8.76 16.90
C ASN A 99 9.43 8.60 16.18
N LYS A 100 8.34 8.54 16.97
CA LYS A 100 6.98 8.42 16.45
C LYS A 100 6.57 9.62 15.58
N TRP A 101 7.01 10.84 15.91
CA TRP A 101 6.66 12.04 15.14
C TRP A 101 7.26 12.00 13.74
N LEU A 102 8.51 11.59 13.60
CA LEU A 102 9.12 11.40 12.27
C LEU A 102 8.38 10.35 11.44
N ASN A 103 7.89 9.28 12.08
CA ASN A 103 7.10 8.27 11.40
C ASN A 103 5.73 8.80 10.93
N ILE A 104 5.09 9.64 11.74
CA ILE A 104 3.84 10.31 11.37
C ILE A 104 4.11 11.29 10.21
N LEU A 105 5.18 12.08 10.29
CA LEU A 105 5.56 13.02 9.22
C LEU A 105 5.88 12.28 7.91
N ALA A 106 6.58 11.14 7.97
CA ALA A 106 6.82 10.31 6.79
C ALA A 106 5.51 9.80 6.19
N PHE A 107 4.58 9.34 7.04
CA PHE A 107 3.28 8.84 6.60
C PHE A 107 2.45 9.93 5.93
N ILE A 108 2.29 11.09 6.58
CA ILE A 108 1.60 12.26 6.01
C ILE A 108 2.30 12.71 4.72
N GLY A 109 3.63 12.77 4.73
CA GLY A 109 4.42 13.11 3.56
C GLY A 109 4.14 12.18 2.38
N THR A 110 3.97 10.87 2.59
CA THR A 110 3.59 9.91 1.55
C THR A 110 2.14 10.07 1.10
N LEU A 111 1.24 10.51 1.98
CA LEU A 111 -0.16 10.78 1.62
C LEU A 111 -0.32 12.03 0.74
N ILE A 112 0.50 13.07 0.90
CA ILE A 112 0.44 14.30 0.09
C ILE A 112 0.49 14.03 -1.42
N PRO A 113 1.48 13.31 -1.98
CA PRO A 113 1.53 13.02 -3.41
C PRO A 113 0.40 12.09 -3.85
N LEU A 114 -0.08 11.17 -2.99
CA LEU A 114 -1.26 10.35 -3.30
C LEU A 114 -2.53 11.20 -3.40
N TYR A 115 -2.69 12.15 -2.48
CA TYR A 115 -3.76 13.13 -2.51
C TYR A 115 -3.67 14.00 -3.77
N TYR A 116 -2.48 14.52 -4.10
CA TYR A 116 -2.26 15.27 -5.33
C TYR A 116 -2.67 14.47 -6.57
N LEU A 117 -2.21 13.21 -6.69
CA LEU A 117 -2.58 12.35 -7.82
C LEU A 117 -4.09 12.05 -7.88
N THR A 118 -4.82 12.17 -6.78
CA THR A 118 -6.27 11.97 -6.75
C THR A 118 -7.04 13.09 -7.47
N PHE A 119 -6.50 14.32 -7.49
CA PHE A 119 -7.14 15.48 -8.13
C PHE A 119 -6.60 15.80 -9.52
N TYR A 120 -5.30 15.57 -9.73
CA TYR A 120 -4.60 15.94 -10.95
C TYR A 120 -4.36 14.75 -11.90
N SER A 121 -4.72 13.54 -11.47
CA SER A 121 -4.59 12.33 -12.27
C SER A 121 -5.74 11.37 -11.93
N GLU A 122 -5.84 10.29 -12.70
CA GLU A 122 -6.81 9.25 -12.42
C GLU A 122 -6.41 8.47 -11.16
N ILE A 123 -7.38 8.15 -10.29
CA ILE A 123 -7.09 7.34 -9.11
C ILE A 123 -6.83 5.92 -9.56
N GLN A 124 -5.62 5.41 -9.31
CA GLN A 124 -5.24 4.06 -9.67
C GLN A 124 -4.96 3.21 -8.42
N PRO A 125 -5.47 1.96 -8.35
CA PRO A 125 -5.30 1.07 -7.19
C PRO A 125 -3.83 0.85 -6.79
N TRP A 126 -2.93 0.67 -7.75
CA TRP A 126 -1.52 0.39 -7.49
C TRP A 126 -0.78 1.51 -6.75
N TYR A 127 -1.24 2.76 -6.82
CA TYR A 127 -0.65 3.86 -6.07
C TYR A 127 -0.67 3.63 -4.56
N PHE A 128 -1.64 2.86 -4.06
CA PHE A 128 -1.84 2.61 -2.64
C PHE A 128 -0.99 1.44 -2.09
N LEU A 129 -0.26 0.71 -2.94
CA LEU A 129 0.69 -0.31 -2.50
C LEU A 129 1.75 0.26 -1.55
N ILE A 130 2.17 1.49 -1.76
CA ILE A 130 3.20 2.14 -0.93
C ILE A 130 2.77 2.29 0.55
N LEU A 131 1.47 2.29 0.85
CA LEU A 131 0.98 2.38 2.23
C LEU A 131 1.40 1.16 3.06
N PHE A 132 1.64 0.01 2.42
CA PHE A 132 2.10 -1.20 3.12
C PHE A 132 3.51 -1.07 3.69
N ILE A 133 4.34 -0.12 3.21
CA ILE A 133 5.65 0.18 3.82
C ILE A 133 5.49 0.52 5.31
N PHE A 134 4.37 1.13 5.68
CA PHE A 134 4.10 1.56 7.04
C PHE A 134 3.50 0.46 7.93
N LEU A 135 3.16 -0.71 7.39
CA LEU A 135 2.57 -1.80 8.18
C LEU A 135 3.41 -2.20 9.41
N PRO A 136 4.76 -2.33 9.33
CA PRO A 136 5.58 -2.63 10.50
C PRO A 136 5.62 -1.52 11.57
N ILE A 137 5.22 -0.30 11.20
CA ILE A 137 5.26 0.90 12.07
C ILE A 137 3.87 1.18 12.65
N PHE A 138 2.82 0.98 11.85
CA PHE A 138 1.43 1.13 12.22
C PHE A 138 0.69 -0.20 11.97
N PRO A 139 0.79 -1.19 12.89
CA PRO A 139 0.28 -2.55 12.69
C PRO A 139 -1.20 -2.64 12.35
N ASN A 140 -1.99 -1.68 12.84
CA ASN A 140 -3.43 -1.63 12.63
C ASN A 140 -3.85 -0.78 11.42
N LEU A 141 -2.90 -0.23 10.64
CA LEU A 141 -3.20 0.65 9.52
C LEU A 141 -4.10 -0.05 8.50
N ILE A 142 -3.64 -1.19 7.97
CA ILE A 142 -4.34 -1.93 6.92
C ILE A 142 -5.74 -2.35 7.37
N LYS A 143 -5.88 -2.84 8.61
CA LYS A 143 -7.20 -3.16 9.18
C LYS A 143 -8.13 -1.94 9.26
N LYS A 144 -7.61 -0.75 9.57
CA LYS A 144 -8.43 0.47 9.63
C LYS A 144 -8.91 0.89 8.24
N ILE A 145 -8.09 0.71 7.20
CA ILE A 145 -8.40 1.14 5.83
C ILE A 145 -8.90 -0.01 4.93
N GLU A 146 -9.22 -1.19 5.49
CA GLU A 146 -9.49 -2.41 4.71
C GLU A 146 -10.65 -2.26 3.73
N LEU A 147 -11.75 -1.60 4.15
CA LEU A 147 -12.88 -1.32 3.26
C LEU A 147 -12.46 -0.43 2.10
N PHE A 148 -11.63 0.59 2.34
CA PHE A 148 -11.13 1.44 1.26
C PHE A 148 -10.28 0.63 0.27
N LEU A 149 -9.36 -0.21 0.77
CA LEU A 149 -8.53 -1.07 -0.08
C LEU A 149 -9.36 -2.09 -0.87
N MET A 150 -10.45 -2.60 -0.29
CA MET A 150 -11.42 -3.44 -1.00
C MET A 150 -12.09 -2.68 -2.14
N GLY A 151 -12.49 -1.42 -1.90
CA GLY A 151 -13.04 -0.53 -2.92
C GLY A 151 -12.12 -0.31 -4.11
N LEU A 152 -10.80 -0.19 -3.88
CA LEU A 152 -9.82 -0.08 -4.96
C LEU A 152 -9.85 -1.30 -5.90
N ILE A 153 -9.98 -2.51 -5.36
CA ILE A 153 -10.06 -3.74 -6.18
C ILE A 153 -11.42 -3.84 -6.86
N CYS A 154 -12.50 -3.58 -6.12
CA CYS A 154 -13.86 -3.58 -6.67
C CYS A 154 -14.04 -2.52 -7.77
N SER A 155 -13.20 -1.50 -7.81
CA SER A 155 -13.25 -0.45 -8.85
C SER A 155 -12.98 -0.98 -10.26
N TYR A 156 -12.41 -2.18 -10.43
CA TYR A 156 -12.30 -2.84 -11.74
C TYR A 156 -13.61 -3.46 -12.24
N PHE A 157 -14.65 -3.52 -11.40
CA PHE A 157 -15.93 -4.12 -11.78
C PHE A 157 -16.55 -3.52 -13.05
N PRO A 158 -16.62 -2.19 -13.24
CA PRO A 158 -17.15 -1.58 -14.47
C PRO A 158 -16.35 -2.00 -15.72
N TYR A 159 -15.03 -2.15 -15.60
CA TYR A 159 -14.20 -2.60 -16.72
C TYR A 159 -14.50 -4.05 -17.11
N ILE A 160 -14.65 -4.94 -16.12
CA ILE A 160 -14.95 -6.35 -16.35
C ILE A 160 -16.35 -6.52 -16.95
N PHE A 161 -17.33 -5.78 -16.43
CA PHE A 161 -18.73 -5.92 -16.83
C PHE A 161 -19.08 -5.20 -18.14
N LEU A 162 -18.59 -3.96 -18.31
CA LEU A 162 -18.93 -3.10 -19.47
C LEU A 162 -17.85 -3.11 -20.57
N GLY A 163 -16.69 -3.72 -20.30
CA GLY A 163 -15.56 -3.83 -21.22
C GLY A 163 -14.79 -2.53 -21.43
N GLY A 164 -13.51 -2.50 -21.08
CA GLY A 164 -12.62 -1.38 -21.42
C GLY A 164 -12.83 -0.10 -20.62
N TRP A 165 -11.87 0.82 -20.73
CA TRP A 165 -11.95 2.19 -20.17
C TRP A 165 -12.19 3.23 -21.28
N ASN A 166 -13.04 2.88 -22.26
CA ASN A 166 -13.20 3.64 -23.49
C ASN A 166 -14.24 4.78 -23.40
N SER A 167 -14.93 4.94 -22.28
CA SER A 167 -15.85 6.05 -22.07
C SER A 167 -15.62 6.74 -20.72
N PRO A 168 -15.81 8.08 -20.65
CA PRO A 168 -15.71 8.83 -19.41
C PRO A 168 -16.63 8.29 -18.30
N ASP A 169 -17.81 7.79 -18.67
CA ASP A 169 -18.79 7.26 -17.72
C ASP A 169 -18.27 6.01 -16.99
N LYS A 170 -17.55 5.12 -17.68
CA LYS A 170 -16.94 3.92 -17.07
C LYS A 170 -15.87 4.30 -16.06
N VAL A 171 -15.04 5.30 -16.40
CA VAL A 171 -14.02 5.86 -15.50
C VAL A 171 -14.68 6.56 -14.31
N ALA A 172 -15.80 7.28 -14.52
CA ALA A 172 -16.58 7.87 -13.44
C ALA A 172 -17.15 6.81 -12.48
N MET A 173 -17.68 5.69 -13.00
CA MET A 173 -18.14 4.56 -12.18
C MET A 173 -17.01 3.98 -11.32
N LYS A 174 -15.79 3.83 -11.88
CA LYS A 174 -14.61 3.42 -11.11
C LYS A 174 -14.39 4.34 -9.90
N HIS A 175 -14.36 5.65 -10.13
CA HIS A 175 -14.16 6.64 -9.07
C HIS A 175 -15.29 6.64 -8.04
N GLN A 176 -16.54 6.50 -8.48
CA GLN A 176 -17.70 6.41 -7.59
C GLN A 176 -17.57 5.21 -6.63
N ILE A 177 -17.18 4.04 -7.14
CA ILE A 177 -16.93 2.86 -6.30
C ILE A 177 -15.87 3.17 -5.25
N ILE A 178 -14.72 3.73 -5.64
CA ILE A 178 -13.64 4.09 -4.71
C ILE A 178 -14.15 5.06 -3.63
N ILE A 179 -14.92 6.08 -4.02
CA ILE A 179 -15.48 7.09 -3.10
C ILE A 179 -16.49 6.46 -2.14
N TYR A 180 -17.39 5.59 -2.61
CA TYR A 180 -18.37 4.94 -1.74
C TYR A 180 -17.70 4.06 -0.68
N PHE A 181 -16.69 3.28 -1.07
CA PHE A 181 -15.93 2.46 -0.12
C PHE A 181 -15.08 3.31 0.83
N PHE A 182 -14.57 4.46 0.38
CA PHE A 182 -13.91 5.42 1.25
C PHE A 182 -14.85 5.99 2.31
N ILE A 183 -16.05 6.45 1.92
CA ILE A 183 -17.09 6.94 2.84
C ILE A 183 -17.53 5.83 3.81
N ALA A 184 -17.73 4.61 3.32
CA ALA A 184 -18.05 3.46 4.15
C ALA A 184 -16.94 3.16 5.16
N ASN A 185 -15.67 3.26 4.75
CA ASN A 185 -14.52 3.09 5.64
C ASN A 185 -14.50 4.13 6.78
N ILE A 186 -14.69 5.41 6.45
CA ILE A 186 -14.77 6.49 7.44
C ILE A 186 -15.93 6.25 8.41
N THR A 187 -17.10 5.91 7.89
CA THR A 187 -18.31 5.66 8.69
C THR A 187 -18.08 4.49 9.67
N TYR A 188 -17.55 3.37 9.17
CA TYR A 188 -17.17 2.23 10.00
C TYR A 188 -16.15 2.61 11.07
N PHE A 189 -15.13 3.40 10.71
CA PHE A 189 -14.13 3.85 11.66
C PHE A 189 -14.76 4.69 12.79
N ILE A 190 -15.60 5.68 12.46
CA ILE A 190 -16.29 6.53 13.45
C ILE A 190 -17.16 5.68 14.38
N ILE A 191 -18.01 4.81 13.84
CA ILE A 191 -18.88 3.92 14.62
C ILE A 191 -18.04 3.05 15.57
N SER A 192 -16.94 2.48 15.07
CA SER A 192 -16.05 1.64 15.88
C SER A 192 -15.39 2.40 17.03
N GLN A 193 -15.09 3.70 16.86
CA GLN A 193 -14.53 4.52 17.93
C GLN A 193 -15.60 4.89 18.96
N CYS A 194 -16.79 5.32 18.52
CA CYS A 194 -17.92 5.60 19.40
C CYS A 194 -18.27 4.40 20.27
N TYR A 195 -18.35 3.21 19.68
CA TYR A 195 -18.63 1.97 20.40
C TYR A 195 -17.56 1.63 21.46
N ARG A 196 -16.27 1.84 21.13
CA ARG A 196 -15.17 1.63 22.09
C ARG A 196 -15.22 2.61 23.27
N VAL A 197 -15.59 3.86 23.03
CA VAL A 197 -15.76 4.86 24.10
C VAL A 197 -16.91 4.46 25.01
N PHE A 198 -18.06 4.10 24.43
CA PHE A 198 -19.22 3.63 25.18
C PHE A 198 -18.92 2.44 26.11
N LEU A 199 -18.23 1.41 25.59
CA LEU A 199 -17.84 0.24 26.38
C LEU A 199 -16.86 0.57 27.52
N ARG A 200 -16.00 1.58 27.36
CA ARG A 200 -15.09 2.01 28.42
C ARG A 200 -15.86 2.69 29.56
N THR A 201 -16.86 3.49 29.23
CA THR A 201 -17.72 4.13 30.24
C THR A 201 -18.50 3.09 31.06
N GLN A 202 -19.04 2.06 30.42
CA GLN A 202 -19.78 0.97 31.08
C GLN A 202 -18.92 0.12 32.04
N ARG A 203 -17.60 0.03 31.83
CA ARG A 203 -16.69 -0.74 32.72
C ARG A 203 -16.21 0.04 33.94
N ASN A 204 -16.43 1.35 33.97
CA ASN A 204 -15.98 2.24 35.04
C ASN A 204 -17.12 2.62 36.01
N ILE A 205 -18.32 2.05 35.81
CA ILE A 205 -19.50 2.13 36.68
C ILE A 205 -19.68 0.75 37.31
#